data_AF-A0A4D4M3C5-F1
#
_entry.id   AF-A0A4D4M3C5-F1
#
_cell.length_a   1.000
_cell.length_b   1.000
_cell.length_c   1.000
_cell.angle_alpha   90.00
_cell.angle_beta   90.00
_cell.angle_gamma   90.00
#
_symmetry.space_group_name_H-M   'P 1'
#
loop_
_entity.id
_entity.type
_entity.pdbx_description
1 polymer ?
#
loop_
_entity_poly.entity_id
_entity_poly.type
_entity_poly.pdbx_seq_one_letter_code
_entity_poly.pdbx_strand_id
1 'polypeptide(L)'
;MRSPKLAALELRRFGRGKLPRAALAALMLLPLLYGALYLWSFWDPYGRLDRIPVALVNDDQGATAAGKKVTAGDDITKGLRESETFQWHEVSAAEARKGVEDGTYYLSLTMPSDFSKRIASSSGDSPETGALQVRTNDANNYIVGQISRTVFSEVRTAASTKASRSFLDKIFISFSDIHGETEKAAKGADKLTGGSARPRRAPRTSPTA
;
A
#
# COMPACT_ATOMS: atom_id res chain seq x y z
N MET A 1 36.81 -3.35 54.93
CA MET A 1 36.16 -3.88 53.73
C MET A 1 35.11 -4.91 54.15
N ARG A 2 33.82 -4.53 54.24
CA ARG A 2 32.75 -5.45 54.67
C ARG A 2 32.48 -6.46 53.55
N SER A 3 32.54 -7.74 53.91
CA SER A 3 32.66 -8.87 52.99
C SER A 3 31.33 -9.22 52.29
N PRO A 4 31.37 -9.71 51.04
CA PRO A 4 30.18 -10.19 50.31
C PRO A 4 29.43 -11.32 51.05
N LYS A 5 30.11 -11.99 51.99
CA LYS A 5 29.52 -13.00 52.89
C LYS A 5 28.46 -12.41 53.83
N LEU A 6 28.58 -11.16 54.26
CA LEU A 6 27.59 -10.48 55.10
C LEU A 6 26.31 -10.15 54.31
N ALA A 7 26.47 -9.66 53.09
CA ALA A 7 25.34 -9.40 52.19
C ALA A 7 24.54 -10.67 51.88
N ALA A 8 25.24 -11.80 51.64
CA ALA A 8 24.60 -13.09 51.41
C ALA A 8 23.83 -13.63 52.63
N LEU A 9 24.31 -13.34 53.85
CA LEU A 9 23.63 -13.73 55.10
C LEU A 9 22.37 -12.90 55.35
N GLU A 10 22.41 -11.59 55.07
CA GLU A 10 21.23 -10.72 55.15
C GLU A 10 20.16 -11.11 54.12
N LEU A 11 20.55 -11.45 52.89
CA LEU A 11 19.63 -11.93 51.85
C LEU A 11 18.91 -13.23 52.26
N ARG A 12 19.61 -14.10 52.98
CA ARG A 12 19.07 -15.36 53.53
C ARG A 12 17.98 -15.13 54.59
N ARG A 13 17.97 -13.96 55.24
CA ARG A 13 16.94 -13.57 56.24
C ARG A 13 15.60 -13.28 55.56
N PHE A 14 15.61 -12.69 54.36
CA PHE A 14 14.40 -12.48 53.56
C PHE A 14 13.80 -13.79 53.00
N GLY A 15 14.57 -14.88 53.02
CA GLY A 15 14.10 -16.22 52.65
C GLY A 15 13.34 -16.95 53.77
N ARG A 16 13.35 -16.49 55.02
CA ARG A 16 12.71 -17.19 56.16
C ARG A 16 11.41 -16.49 56.56
N GLY A 17 10.32 -16.83 55.87
CA GLY A 17 8.97 -16.35 56.18
C GLY A 17 8.19 -15.94 54.93
N LYS A 18 6.85 -15.96 55.00
CA LYS A 18 5.98 -15.59 53.87
C LYS A 18 5.97 -14.08 53.59
N LEU A 19 6.05 -13.26 54.64
CA LEU A 19 6.01 -11.79 54.56
C LEU A 19 7.23 -11.16 53.85
N PRO A 20 8.49 -11.47 54.21
CA PRO A 20 9.66 -10.89 53.52
C PRO A 20 9.79 -11.35 52.06
N ARG A 21 9.34 -12.57 51.74
CA ARG A 21 9.26 -13.08 50.36
C ARG A 21 8.22 -12.32 49.54
N ALA A 22 7.05 -12.05 50.11
CA ALA A 22 6.02 -11.24 49.46
C ALA A 22 6.52 -9.81 49.20
N ALA A 23 7.25 -9.21 50.15
CA ALA A 23 7.86 -7.88 49.98
C ALA A 23 8.90 -7.86 48.85
N LEU A 24 9.77 -8.87 48.76
CA LEU A 24 10.71 -9.02 47.65
C LEU A 24 10.01 -9.22 46.30
N ALA A 25 8.95 -10.04 46.27
CA ALA A 25 8.15 -10.26 45.07
C ALA A 25 7.47 -8.97 44.61
N ALA A 26 6.88 -8.19 45.53
CA ALA A 26 6.29 -6.88 45.23
C ALA A 26 7.35 -5.88 44.72
N LEU A 27 8.54 -5.87 45.33
CA LEU A 27 9.66 -5.01 44.92
C LEU A 27 10.17 -5.35 43.51
N MET A 28 10.18 -6.64 43.14
CA MET A 28 10.54 -7.08 41.78
C MET A 28 9.41 -6.87 40.77
N LEU A 29 8.16 -6.99 41.20
CA LEU A 29 6.98 -6.80 40.35
C LEU A 29 6.89 -5.37 39.81
N LEU A 30 7.29 -4.37 40.58
CA LEU A 30 7.20 -2.97 40.18
C LEU A 30 8.03 -2.63 38.93
N PRO A 31 9.35 -2.93 38.86
CA PRO A 31 10.13 -2.75 37.64
C PRO A 31 9.74 -3.72 36.52
N LEU A 32 9.30 -4.95 36.84
CA LEU A 32 8.81 -5.90 35.83
C LEU A 32 7.52 -5.43 35.16
N LEU A 33 6.56 -4.93 35.95
CA LEU A 33 5.30 -4.39 35.45
C LEU A 33 5.56 -3.13 34.62
N TYR A 34 6.43 -2.24 35.08
CA TYR A 34 6.82 -1.07 34.30
C TYR A 34 7.47 -1.47 32.98
N GLY A 35 8.42 -2.40 33.01
CA GLY A 35 9.06 -2.93 31.81
C GLY A 35 8.06 -3.62 30.86
N ALA A 36 7.15 -4.43 31.39
CA ALA A 36 6.13 -5.11 30.62
C ALA A 36 5.14 -4.13 29.97
N LEU A 37 4.68 -3.11 30.70
CA LEU A 37 3.83 -2.05 30.15
C LEU A 37 4.57 -1.21 29.10
N TYR A 38 5.84 -0.91 29.33
CA TYR A 38 6.67 -0.19 28.38
C TYR A 38 6.84 -0.99 27.08
N LEU A 39 7.24 -2.27 27.18
CA LEU A 39 7.34 -3.14 26.01
C LEU A 39 5.98 -3.27 25.32
N TRP A 40 4.90 -3.49 26.06
CA TRP A 40 3.56 -3.60 25.47
C TRP A 40 3.12 -2.32 24.74
N SER A 41 3.40 -1.14 25.29
CA SER A 41 3.05 0.14 24.66
C SER A 41 3.90 0.47 23.44
N PHE A 42 5.14 -0.01 23.36
CA PHE A 42 6.07 0.27 22.25
C PHE A 42 6.19 -0.87 21.24
N TRP A 43 5.69 -2.06 21.54
CA TRP A 43 5.71 -3.19 20.61
C TRP A 43 4.64 -3.04 19.53
N ASP A 44 3.54 -2.35 19.83
CA ASP A 44 2.50 -2.04 18.85
C ASP A 44 1.79 -0.68 19.10
N PRO A 45 2.51 0.45 18.98
CA PRO A 45 1.91 1.78 19.15
C PRO A 45 0.91 2.14 18.04
N TYR A 46 0.85 1.33 16.97
CA TYR A 46 0.10 1.58 15.74
C TYR A 46 -0.95 0.52 15.41
N GLY A 47 -1.08 -0.55 16.20
CA GLY A 47 -2.08 -1.61 15.99
C GLY A 47 -3.52 -1.20 16.26
N ARG A 48 -3.75 0.09 16.54
CA ARG A 48 -5.08 0.71 16.64
C ARG A 48 -5.23 1.93 15.72
N LEU A 49 -4.40 2.05 14.69
CA LEU A 49 -4.52 3.13 13.70
C LEU A 49 -5.85 3.06 12.93
N ASP A 50 -6.44 1.86 12.80
CA ASP A 50 -7.77 1.58 12.23
C ASP A 50 -8.91 2.38 12.88
N ARG A 51 -8.68 2.93 14.08
CA ARG A 51 -9.64 3.75 14.83
C ARG A 51 -9.39 5.25 14.73
N ILE A 52 -8.34 5.66 14.02
CA ILE A 52 -8.00 7.06 13.85
C ILE A 52 -8.75 7.60 12.63
N PRO A 53 -9.73 8.51 12.82
CA PRO A 53 -10.48 9.11 11.73
C PRO A 53 -9.58 10.05 10.93
N VAL A 54 -9.47 9.77 9.63
CA VAL A 54 -8.67 10.54 8.69
C VAL A 54 -9.56 11.00 7.54
N ALA A 55 -9.58 12.31 7.29
CA ALA A 55 -10.28 12.89 6.16
C ALA A 55 -9.49 12.66 4.86
N LEU A 56 -10.18 12.18 3.83
CA LEU A 56 -9.63 11.94 2.50
C LEU A 56 -10.39 12.82 1.50
N VAL A 57 -9.65 13.67 0.79
CA VAL A 57 -10.20 14.59 -0.20
C VAL A 57 -9.58 14.27 -1.55
N ASN A 58 -10.42 13.90 -2.52
CA ASN A 58 -10.00 13.64 -3.89
C ASN A 58 -10.53 14.71 -4.83
N ASP A 59 -9.72 15.74 -5.10
CA ASP A 59 -10.05 16.78 -6.08
C ASP A 59 -9.49 16.46 -7.48
N ASP A 60 -8.73 15.35 -7.61
CA ASP A 60 -8.06 14.93 -8.84
C ASP A 60 -9.05 14.74 -9.99
N GLN A 61 -8.74 15.36 -11.14
CA GLN A 61 -9.60 15.30 -12.32
C GLN A 61 -9.19 14.20 -13.30
N GLY A 62 -8.15 13.43 -12.95
CA GLY A 62 -7.52 12.50 -13.88
C GLY A 62 -6.69 13.20 -14.96
N ALA A 63 -5.99 12.40 -15.74
CA ALA A 63 -5.19 12.85 -16.87
C ALA A 63 -5.29 11.86 -18.04
N THR A 64 -4.77 12.25 -19.20
CA THR A 64 -4.54 11.32 -20.32
C THR A 64 -3.05 11.32 -20.64
N ALA A 65 -2.45 10.13 -20.66
CA ALA A 65 -1.04 9.94 -20.96
C ALA A 65 -0.90 8.82 -22.00
N ALA A 66 -0.19 9.09 -23.10
CA ALA A 66 0.05 8.12 -24.19
C ALA A 66 -1.25 7.41 -24.67
N GLY A 67 -2.35 8.17 -24.81
CA GLY A 67 -3.64 7.66 -25.27
C GLY A 67 -4.44 6.84 -24.24
N LYS A 68 -3.96 6.72 -22.99
CA LYS A 68 -4.66 6.05 -21.89
C LYS A 68 -5.09 7.04 -20.81
N LYS A 69 -6.28 6.82 -20.26
CA LYS A 69 -6.77 7.58 -19.09
C LYS A 69 -5.98 7.15 -17.85
N VAL A 70 -5.53 8.13 -17.08
CA VAL A 70 -4.83 7.98 -15.81
C VAL A 70 -5.72 8.57 -14.73
N THR A 71 -6.09 7.77 -13.74
CA THR A 71 -6.98 8.14 -12.63
C THR A 71 -6.29 7.86 -11.29
N ALA A 72 -5.10 8.42 -11.12
CA ALA A 72 -4.24 8.15 -9.98
C ALA A 72 -4.89 8.54 -8.64
N GLY A 73 -5.64 9.64 -8.58
CA GLY A 73 -6.37 10.04 -7.37
C GLY A 73 -7.41 9.01 -6.95
N ASP A 74 -8.27 8.57 -7.88
CA ASP A 74 -9.29 7.55 -7.62
C ASP A 74 -8.67 6.21 -7.17
N ASP A 75 -7.58 5.84 -7.82
CA ASP A 75 -6.88 4.59 -7.56
C ASP A 75 -6.24 4.54 -6.17
N ILE A 76 -5.62 5.65 -5.75
CA ILE A 76 -5.04 5.80 -4.42
C ILE A 76 -6.17 5.89 -3.39
N THR A 77 -7.23 6.65 -3.66
CA THR A 77 -8.39 6.78 -2.76
C THR A 77 -8.98 5.41 -2.45
N LYS A 78 -9.19 4.60 -3.49
CA LYS A 78 -9.67 3.23 -3.33
C LYS A 78 -8.70 2.36 -2.52
N GLY A 79 -7.41 2.40 -2.86
CA GLY A 79 -6.39 1.60 -2.16
C GLY A 79 -6.27 1.94 -0.67
N LEU A 80 -6.34 3.22 -0.31
CA LEU A 80 -6.30 3.67 1.08
C LEU A 80 -7.55 3.19 1.84
N ARG A 81 -8.74 3.30 1.23
CA ARG A 81 -9.97 2.79 1.87
C ARG A 81 -9.96 1.28 2.07
N GLU A 82 -9.30 0.53 1.19
CA GLU A 82 -9.16 -0.93 1.28
C GLU A 82 -8.06 -1.38 2.26
N SER A 83 -7.10 -0.52 2.63
CA SER A 83 -5.99 -0.93 3.51
C SER A 83 -6.40 -1.13 4.97
N GLU A 84 -7.53 -0.54 5.39
CA GLU A 84 -8.03 -0.54 6.78
C GLU A 84 -7.00 -0.03 7.82
N THR A 85 -5.88 0.54 7.37
CA THR A 85 -4.81 1.06 8.23
C THR A 85 -5.28 2.27 9.04
N PHE A 86 -6.18 3.07 8.48
CA PHE A 86 -6.84 4.19 9.16
C PHE A 86 -8.36 4.13 8.92
N GLN A 87 -9.12 4.83 9.75
CA GLN A 87 -10.54 5.04 9.50
C GLN A 87 -10.70 6.16 8.46
N TRP A 88 -10.59 5.81 7.17
CA TRP A 88 -10.67 6.77 6.08
C TRP A 88 -12.11 7.26 5.83
N HIS A 89 -12.30 8.57 5.84
CA HIS A 89 -13.55 9.24 5.52
C HIS A 89 -13.37 10.12 4.29
N GLU A 90 -13.98 9.72 3.18
CA GLU A 90 -14.00 10.54 1.97
C GLU A 90 -14.98 11.70 2.17
N VAL A 91 -14.46 12.93 2.16
CA VAL A 91 -15.21 14.14 2.52
C VAL A 91 -14.81 15.31 1.61
N SER A 92 -15.61 16.38 1.62
CA SER A 92 -15.27 17.60 0.89
C SER A 92 -14.05 18.32 1.49
N ALA A 93 -13.33 19.11 0.69
CA ALA A 93 -12.20 19.92 1.17
C ALA A 93 -12.58 20.86 2.33
N ALA A 94 -13.82 21.38 2.33
CA ALA A 94 -14.33 22.25 3.38
C ALA A 94 -14.60 21.47 4.69
N GLU A 95 -15.16 20.26 4.57
CA GLU A 95 -15.41 19.37 5.71
C GLU A 95 -14.12 18.82 6.30
N ALA A 96 -13.18 18.37 5.46
CA ALA A 96 -11.85 17.98 5.90
C ALA A 96 -11.17 19.12 6.67
N ARG A 97 -11.30 20.35 6.17
CA ARG A 97 -10.76 21.53 6.84
C ARG A 97 -11.36 21.72 8.23
N LYS A 98 -12.68 21.82 8.30
CA LYS A 98 -13.40 22.03 9.56
C LYS A 98 -13.15 20.87 10.54
N GLY A 99 -13.21 19.64 10.06
CA GLY A 99 -13.04 18.44 10.87
C GLY A 99 -11.63 18.27 11.44
N VAL A 100 -10.60 18.75 10.76
CA VAL A 100 -9.24 18.80 11.35
C VAL A 100 -9.12 19.92 12.39
N GLU A 101 -9.80 21.04 12.19
CA GLU A 101 -9.80 22.18 13.12
C GLU A 101 -10.56 21.88 14.43
N ASP A 102 -11.72 21.21 14.33
CA ASP A 102 -12.55 20.84 15.49
C ASP A 102 -12.17 19.50 16.13
N GLY A 103 -11.23 18.75 15.54
CA GLY A 103 -10.71 17.50 16.07
C GLY A 103 -11.52 16.25 15.71
N THR A 104 -12.55 16.37 14.86
CA THR A 104 -13.27 15.22 14.27
C THR A 104 -12.34 14.30 13.50
N TYR A 105 -11.38 14.88 12.76
CA TYR A 105 -10.32 14.17 12.05
C TYR A 105 -8.96 14.53 12.63
N TYR A 106 -8.09 13.53 12.79
CA TYR A 106 -6.72 13.79 13.27
C TYR A 106 -5.87 14.50 12.21
N LEU A 107 -6.13 14.20 10.94
CA LEU A 107 -5.49 14.80 9.78
C LEU A 107 -6.39 14.70 8.54
N SER A 108 -6.08 15.50 7.53
CA SER A 108 -6.66 15.37 6.19
C SER A 108 -5.57 15.13 5.15
N LEU A 109 -5.85 14.20 4.23
CA LEU A 109 -5.06 13.94 3.03
C LEU A 109 -5.83 14.47 1.82
N THR A 110 -5.21 15.36 1.05
CA THR A 110 -5.82 15.94 -0.15
C THR A 110 -5.00 15.63 -1.38
N MET A 111 -5.67 15.01 -2.37
CA MET A 111 -5.16 14.85 -3.74
C MET A 111 -5.62 16.06 -4.55
N PRO A 112 -4.69 16.94 -4.98
CA PRO A 112 -5.05 18.14 -5.73
C PRO A 112 -5.56 17.80 -7.14
N SER A 113 -6.25 18.74 -7.78
CA SER A 113 -6.90 18.56 -9.08
C SER A 113 -5.96 18.17 -10.24
N ASP A 114 -4.67 18.43 -10.10
CA ASP A 114 -3.64 18.14 -11.09
C ASP A 114 -2.78 16.92 -10.72
N PHE A 115 -3.16 16.16 -9.69
CA PHE A 115 -2.39 15.04 -9.18
C PHE A 115 -2.10 13.98 -10.27
N SER A 116 -3.12 13.49 -10.98
CA SER A 116 -2.95 12.55 -12.08
C SER A 116 -2.11 13.12 -13.23
N LYS A 117 -2.18 14.44 -13.46
CA LYS A 117 -1.37 15.10 -14.49
C LYS A 117 0.11 15.10 -14.11
N ARG A 118 0.43 15.40 -12.85
CA ARG A 118 1.80 15.35 -12.31
C ARG A 118 2.37 13.93 -12.32
N ILE A 119 1.57 12.94 -11.94
CA ILE A 119 1.96 11.53 -12.00
C ILE A 119 2.19 11.08 -13.46
N ALA A 120 1.36 11.53 -14.39
CA ALA A 120 1.55 11.27 -15.81
C ALA A 120 2.81 11.97 -16.37
N SER A 121 3.10 13.21 -15.97
CA SER A 121 4.30 13.95 -16.42
C SER A 121 5.59 13.41 -15.83
N SER A 122 5.53 12.76 -14.65
CA SER A 122 6.65 12.02 -14.05
C SER A 122 7.21 10.89 -14.94
N SER A 123 6.48 10.46 -15.97
CA SER A 123 6.94 9.47 -16.96
C SER A 123 7.48 10.11 -18.25
N GLY A 124 7.46 11.45 -18.37
CA GLY A 124 7.95 12.22 -19.51
C GLY A 124 9.13 13.14 -19.16
N ASP A 125 9.51 14.03 -20.09
CA ASP A 125 10.76 14.81 -20.04
C ASP A 125 10.85 15.86 -18.90
N SER A 126 9.77 16.06 -18.12
CA SER A 126 9.71 17.02 -17.00
C SER A 126 9.00 16.40 -15.79
N PRO A 127 9.72 15.58 -14.99
CA PRO A 127 9.12 14.92 -13.85
C PRO A 127 8.80 15.92 -12.73
N GLU A 128 7.52 16.04 -12.38
CA GLU A 128 7.07 16.77 -11.18
C GLU A 128 6.68 15.79 -10.08
N THR A 129 7.17 16.03 -8.86
CA THR A 129 6.76 15.26 -7.68
C THR A 129 5.28 15.53 -7.37
N GLY A 130 4.46 14.49 -7.37
CA GLY A 130 3.07 14.55 -6.93
C GLY A 130 3.02 14.80 -5.42
N ALA A 131 2.99 16.08 -5.01
CA ALA A 131 2.92 16.44 -3.60
C ALA A 131 1.49 16.22 -3.08
N LEU A 132 1.27 15.10 -2.39
CA LEU A 132 0.12 14.92 -1.52
C LEU A 132 0.15 16.03 -0.45
N GLN A 133 -0.99 16.69 -0.25
CA GLN A 133 -1.10 17.72 0.80
C GLN A 133 -1.64 17.07 2.07
N VAL A 134 -0.89 17.19 3.15
CA VAL A 134 -1.30 16.73 4.48
C VAL A 134 -1.57 17.95 5.34
N ARG A 135 -2.75 18.01 5.94
CA ARG A 135 -3.13 19.05 6.90
C ARG A 135 -3.34 18.43 8.27
N THR A 136 -2.72 19.02 9.28
CA THR A 136 -2.83 18.60 10.68
C THR A 136 -3.15 19.79 11.56
N ASN A 137 -3.71 19.54 12.74
CA ASN A 137 -3.92 20.56 13.77
C ASN A 137 -2.61 20.78 14.55
N ASP A 138 -2.21 22.04 14.75
CA ASP A 138 -0.94 22.43 15.41
C ASP A 138 -0.79 21.86 16.84
N ALA A 139 -1.91 21.53 17.51
CA ALA A 139 -1.90 20.86 18.80
C ALA A 139 -1.34 19.42 18.78
N ASN A 140 -1.34 18.75 17.62
CA ASN A 140 -0.91 17.35 17.43
C ASN A 140 0.38 17.21 16.59
N ASN A 141 1.14 18.30 16.43
CA ASN A 141 2.27 18.41 15.50
C ASN A 141 3.40 17.35 15.72
N TYR A 142 3.52 16.76 16.92
CA TYR A 142 4.51 15.71 17.21
C TYR A 142 4.34 14.44 16.36
N ILE A 143 3.11 14.14 15.92
CA ILE A 143 2.79 12.89 15.22
C ILE A 143 2.97 13.02 13.69
N VAL A 144 3.04 14.26 13.17
CA VAL A 144 3.13 14.57 11.73
C VAL A 144 4.34 13.90 11.08
N GLY A 145 5.51 13.95 11.73
CA GLY A 145 6.74 13.38 11.16
C GLY A 145 6.76 11.85 11.10
N GLN A 146 6.06 11.15 12.00
CA GLN A 146 5.97 9.68 12.00
C GLN A 146 4.83 9.21 11.08
N ILE A 147 3.65 9.83 11.16
CA ILE A 147 2.51 9.51 10.29
C ILE A 147 2.83 9.80 8.83
N SER A 148 3.51 10.91 8.51
CA SER A 148 3.89 11.21 7.12
C SER A 148 4.72 10.07 6.52
N ARG A 149 5.67 9.50 7.27
CA ARG A 149 6.46 8.34 6.80
C ARG A 149 5.59 7.10 6.58
N THR A 150 4.66 6.83 7.49
CA THR A 150 3.71 5.70 7.35
C THR A 150 2.79 5.90 6.15
N VAL A 151 2.22 7.09 5.96
CA VAL A 151 1.37 7.45 4.81
C VAL A 151 2.16 7.36 3.50
N PHE A 152 3.39 7.89 3.46
CA PHE A 152 4.25 7.74 2.28
C PHE A 152 4.56 6.26 1.98
N SER A 153 4.76 5.44 3.01
CA SER A 153 5.01 4.00 2.87
C SER A 153 3.77 3.24 2.38
N GLU A 154 2.58 3.59 2.86
CA GLU A 154 1.30 3.07 2.38
C GLU A 154 1.08 3.41 0.91
N VAL A 155 1.24 4.69 0.54
CA VAL A 155 1.09 5.16 -0.84
C VAL A 155 2.09 4.45 -1.77
N ARG A 156 3.34 4.29 -1.33
CA ARG A 156 4.36 3.56 -2.10
C ARG A 156 4.00 2.08 -2.27
N THR A 157 3.46 1.45 -1.23
CA THR A 157 3.04 0.04 -1.26
C THR A 157 1.84 -0.15 -2.19
N ALA A 158 0.83 0.72 -2.11
CA ALA A 158 -0.33 0.70 -2.98
C ALA A 158 0.06 0.90 -4.45
N ALA A 159 0.93 1.88 -4.73
CA ALA A 159 1.46 2.13 -6.07
C ALA A 159 2.26 0.94 -6.61
N SER A 160 3.13 0.33 -5.78
CA SER A 160 3.94 -0.83 -6.18
C SER A 160 3.08 -2.06 -6.49
N THR A 161 2.12 -2.39 -5.63
CA THR A 161 1.20 -3.52 -5.84
C THR A 161 0.40 -3.35 -7.12
N LYS A 162 -0.09 -2.13 -7.39
CA LYS A 162 -0.81 -1.82 -8.63
C LYS A 162 0.08 -1.89 -9.87
N ALA A 163 1.30 -1.38 -9.78
CA ALA A 163 2.28 -1.47 -10.86
C ALA A 163 2.63 -2.93 -11.19
N SER A 164 2.86 -3.77 -10.17
CA SER A 164 3.11 -5.20 -10.35
C SER A 164 1.93 -5.93 -10.99
N ARG A 165 0.69 -5.65 -10.56
CA ARG A 165 -0.52 -6.22 -11.20
C ARG A 165 -0.63 -5.80 -12.67
N SER A 166 -0.46 -4.52 -12.95
CA SER A 166 -0.52 -4.00 -14.33
C SER A 166 0.57 -4.58 -15.24
N PHE A 167 1.76 -4.83 -14.69
CA PHE A 167 2.84 -5.53 -15.39
C PHE A 167 2.49 -6.98 -15.70
N LEU A 168 1.93 -7.72 -14.74
CA LEU A 168 1.49 -9.10 -14.94
C LEU A 168 0.35 -9.19 -15.97
N ASP A 169 -0.62 -8.26 -15.93
CA ASP A 169 -1.69 -8.19 -16.92
C ASP A 169 -1.13 -7.97 -18.34
N LYS A 170 -0.12 -7.10 -18.50
CA LYS A 170 0.54 -6.91 -19.79
C LYS A 170 1.26 -8.16 -20.27
N ILE A 171 1.93 -8.91 -19.39
CA ILE A 171 2.55 -10.19 -19.78
C ILE A 171 1.48 -11.16 -20.25
N PHE A 172 0.37 -11.25 -19.52
CA PHE A 172 -0.71 -12.19 -19.83
C PHE A 172 -1.41 -11.86 -21.16
N ILE A 173 -1.65 -10.57 -21.42
CA ILE A 173 -2.20 -10.07 -22.69
C ILE A 173 -1.22 -10.35 -23.83
N SER A 174 0.06 -9.96 -23.70
CA SER A 174 1.07 -10.22 -24.74
C SER A 174 1.23 -11.71 -25.04
N PHE A 175 1.14 -12.57 -24.03
CA PHE A 175 1.20 -14.03 -24.23
C PHE A 175 -0.03 -14.54 -25.00
N SER A 176 -1.21 -14.01 -24.71
CA SER A 176 -2.45 -14.33 -25.42
C SER A 176 -2.40 -13.86 -26.88
N ASP A 177 -1.83 -12.67 -27.13
CA ASP A 177 -1.65 -12.13 -28.49
C ASP A 177 -0.68 -13.01 -29.31
N ILE A 178 0.46 -13.41 -28.72
CA ILE A 178 1.42 -14.31 -29.37
C ILE A 178 0.75 -15.66 -29.71
N HIS A 179 -0.05 -16.21 -28.80
CA HIS A 179 -0.80 -17.44 -29.07
C HIS A 179 -1.75 -17.27 -30.27
N GLY A 180 -2.51 -16.17 -30.32
CA GLY A 180 -3.42 -15.87 -31.41
C GLY A 180 -2.71 -15.70 -32.77
N GLU A 181 -1.57 -15.02 -32.79
CA GLU A 181 -0.76 -14.88 -34.01
C GLU A 181 -0.11 -16.21 -34.44
N THR A 182 0.30 -17.05 -33.48
CA THR A 182 0.83 -18.39 -33.76
C THR A 182 -0.26 -19.31 -34.33
N GLU A 183 -1.49 -19.24 -33.81
CA GLU A 183 -2.63 -20.00 -34.33
C GLU A 183 -3.02 -19.54 -35.75
N LYS A 184 -2.99 -18.22 -36.00
CA LYS A 184 -3.17 -17.68 -37.37
C LYS A 184 -2.09 -18.17 -38.33
N ALA A 185 -0.84 -18.22 -37.89
CA ALA A 185 0.27 -18.73 -38.69
C ALA A 185 0.07 -20.23 -39.01
N ALA A 186 -0.34 -21.04 -38.04
CA ALA A 186 -0.66 -22.46 -38.25
C ALA A 186 -1.80 -22.64 -39.27
N LYS A 187 -2.91 -21.89 -39.13
CA LYS A 187 -4.02 -21.89 -40.10
C LYS A 187 -3.59 -21.42 -41.49
N GLY A 188 -2.64 -20.48 -41.56
CA GLY A 188 -2.04 -20.02 -42.81
C GLY A 188 -1.23 -21.11 -43.50
N ALA A 189 -0.41 -21.85 -42.75
CA ALA A 189 0.35 -22.99 -43.25
C ALA A 189 -0.57 -24.11 -43.76
N ASP A 190 -1.64 -24.43 -43.02
CA ASP A 190 -2.65 -25.42 -43.43
C ASP A 190 -3.39 -25.02 -44.73
N LYS A 191 -3.64 -23.72 -44.92
CA LYS A 191 -4.22 -23.22 -46.18
C LYS A 191 -3.26 -23.38 -47.36
N LEU A 192 -1.95 -23.18 -47.16
CA LEU A 192 -0.95 -23.35 -48.20
C LEU A 192 -0.78 -24.81 -48.62
N THR A 193 -0.75 -25.74 -47.65
CA THR A 193 -0.69 -27.18 -47.91
C THR A 193 -1.99 -27.71 -48.50
N GLY A 194 -3.15 -27.25 -48.02
CA GLY A 194 -4.46 -27.62 -48.59
C GLY A 194 -4.70 -27.06 -50.00
N GLY A 195 -4.20 -25.85 -50.29
CA GLY A 195 -4.29 -25.22 -51.62
C GLY A 195 -3.40 -25.87 -52.67
N SER A 196 -2.23 -26.37 -52.27
CA SER A 196 -1.31 -27.10 -53.16
C SER A 196 -1.76 -28.54 -53.44
N ALA A 197 -2.67 -29.10 -52.64
CA ALA A 197 -3.25 -30.43 -52.84
C ALA A 197 -4.44 -30.49 -53.83
N ARG A 198 -4.90 -29.37 -54.41
CA ARG A 198 -5.98 -29.35 -55.42
C ARG A 198 -5.40 -29.47 -56.83
N PRO A 199 -5.51 -30.61 -57.54
CA PRO A 199 -5.03 -30.72 -58.91
C PRO A 199 -5.96 -29.92 -59.83
N ARG A 200 -5.37 -28.97 -60.57
CA ARG A 200 -6.06 -28.17 -61.58
C ARG A 200 -6.46 -29.10 -62.74
N ARG A 201 -7.68 -29.63 -62.74
CA ARG A 201 -8.23 -30.41 -63.87
C ARG A 201 -8.34 -29.48 -65.09
N ALA A 202 -7.44 -29.64 -66.05
CA ALA A 202 -7.53 -29.00 -67.35
C ALA A 202 -8.65 -29.66 -68.19
N PRO A 203 -9.51 -28.91 -68.89
CA PRO A 203 -10.50 -29.48 -69.78
C PRO A 203 -9.81 -30.09 -71.00
N ARG A 204 -9.97 -31.40 -71.21
CA ARG A 204 -9.56 -32.06 -72.46
C ARG A 204 -10.54 -31.67 -73.56
N THR A 205 -10.08 -30.90 -74.54
CA THR A 205 -10.79 -30.70 -75.81
C THR A 205 -10.56 -31.92 -76.69
N SER A 206 -11.62 -32.67 -76.96
CA SER A 206 -11.62 -33.81 -77.89
C SER A 206 -11.49 -33.31 -79.35
N PRO A 207 -10.69 -33.97 -80.21
CA PRO A 207 -10.72 -33.71 -81.64
C PRO A 207 -11.80 -34.57 -82.29
N THR A 208 -12.78 -33.94 -82.95
CA THR A 208 -13.63 -34.62 -83.93
C THR A 208 -13.22 -34.18 -85.33
N ALA A 209 -13.06 -35.20 -86.17
CA ALA A 209 -12.61 -35.19 -87.56
C ALA A 209 -13.53 -34.44 -88.51
#